data_AF-A0A2C9JJQ8-F1
#
_entry.id   AF-A0A2C9JJQ8-F1
#
_cell.length_a   1.000
_cell.length_b   1.000
_cell.length_c   1.000
_cell.angle_alpha   90.00
_cell.angle_beta   90.00
_cell.angle_gamma   90.00
#
_symmetry.space_group_name_H-M   'P 1'
#
loop_
_entity.id
_entity.type
_entity.pdbx_description
1 polymer ?
#
loop_
_entity_poly.entity_id
_entity_poly.type
_entity_poly.pdbx_seq_one_letter_code
_entity_poly.pdbx_strand_id
1 'polypeptide(L)'
;MAGHGVKPSPLSLNDLKLFDRNALRKTETLITNPDGSRIIEGKDEEGNLYRRPSTSSQHGFVVDWSEDLQVAEVKDGLIMGSQDVAHDLDTLKHHRVTHILNVASGVENLFPDLFIYKTLDLRDLPEYPILQDFQNAITFIDEALKANGCVLVHCNAGISRSAAIVMAYLIKTEGMTVNEAFSFLRSKRPAICPNPGFMIQLQNFYDTLYAKIS
;
A
#
# COMPACT_ATOMS: atom_id res chain seq x y z
N MET A 1 -35.24 -31.20 -4.25
CA MET A 1 -34.19 -31.47 -5.25
C MET A 1 -33.51 -30.13 -5.55
N ALA A 2 -32.35 -29.89 -4.94
CA ALA A 2 -31.64 -28.61 -5.03
C ALA A 2 -30.76 -28.59 -6.30
N GLY A 3 -31.05 -27.68 -7.23
CA GLY A 3 -30.25 -27.49 -8.44
C GLY A 3 -28.86 -26.96 -8.09
N HIS A 4 -27.83 -27.70 -8.48
CA HIS A 4 -26.44 -27.24 -8.41
C HIS A 4 -26.25 -26.08 -9.40
N GLY A 5 -26.11 -24.86 -8.87
CA GLY A 5 -25.73 -23.70 -9.67
C GLY A 5 -24.30 -23.84 -10.15
N VAL A 6 -24.13 -24.10 -11.45
CA VAL A 6 -22.83 -24.10 -12.12
C VAL A 6 -22.25 -22.68 -12.02
N LYS A 7 -21.04 -22.57 -11.46
CA LYS A 7 -20.32 -21.31 -11.36
C LYS A 7 -19.83 -20.91 -12.77
N PRO A 8 -20.13 -19.71 -13.27
CA PRO A 8 -19.73 -19.31 -14.62
C PRO A 8 -18.20 -19.23 -14.74
N SER A 9 -17.69 -19.51 -15.94
CA SER A 9 -16.27 -19.39 -16.27
C SER A 9 -15.77 -17.94 -16.12
N PRO A 10 -14.50 -17.73 -15.75
CA PRO A 10 -13.92 -16.40 -15.64
C PRO A 10 -14.00 -15.64 -16.98
N LEU A 11 -14.38 -14.37 -16.93
CA LEU A 11 -14.41 -13.49 -18.11
C LEU A 11 -12.99 -13.21 -18.60
N SER A 12 -12.79 -13.29 -19.92
CA SER A 12 -11.55 -12.90 -20.58
C SER A 12 -11.50 -11.39 -20.85
N LEU A 13 -10.30 -10.87 -21.12
CA LEU A 13 -10.09 -9.46 -21.49
C LEU A 13 -10.81 -9.05 -22.79
N ASN A 14 -11.11 -10.01 -23.68
CA ASN A 14 -11.90 -9.75 -24.88
C ASN A 14 -13.40 -9.68 -24.58
N ASP A 15 -13.87 -10.40 -23.55
CA ASP A 15 -15.27 -10.33 -23.10
C ASP A 15 -15.58 -8.94 -22.51
N LEU A 16 -14.61 -8.30 -21.85
CA LEU A 16 -14.72 -6.93 -21.32
C LEU A 16 -14.86 -5.85 -22.41
N LYS A 17 -14.31 -6.08 -23.61
CA LYS A 17 -14.45 -5.14 -24.75
C LYS A 17 -15.82 -5.23 -25.42
N LEU A 18 -16.45 -6.41 -25.35
CA LEU A 18 -17.80 -6.68 -25.84
C LEU A 18 -18.87 -6.48 -24.76
N PHE A 19 -18.44 -6.20 -23.52
CA PHE A 19 -19.32 -6.10 -22.37
C PHE A 19 -20.18 -4.84 -22.45
N ASP A 20 -21.48 -5.03 -22.59
CA ASP A 20 -22.43 -3.94 -22.49
C ASP A 20 -22.42 -3.39 -21.06
N ARG A 21 -21.95 -2.15 -20.90
CA ARG A 21 -21.96 -1.46 -19.60
C ARG A 21 -23.38 -1.33 -19.04
N ASN A 22 -24.40 -1.35 -19.90
CA ASN A 22 -25.81 -1.32 -19.47
C ASN A 22 -26.30 -2.67 -18.93
N ALA A 23 -25.53 -3.76 -19.11
CA ALA A 23 -25.83 -5.08 -18.56
C ALA A 23 -25.25 -5.31 -17.15
N LEU A 24 -24.56 -4.31 -16.56
CA LEU A 24 -24.13 -4.38 -15.16
C LEU A 24 -25.34 -4.48 -14.23
N ARG A 25 -25.27 -5.39 -13.25
CA ARG A 25 -26.25 -5.40 -12.16
C ARG A 25 -26.16 -4.06 -11.44
N LYS A 26 -27.28 -3.31 -11.46
CA LYS A 26 -27.45 -2.12 -10.63
C LYS A 26 -27.15 -2.54 -9.18
N THR A 27 -26.12 -1.93 -8.60
CA THR A 27 -25.68 -2.23 -7.23
C THR A 27 -25.88 -0.99 -6.40
N GLU A 28 -26.60 -1.17 -5.30
CA GLU A 28 -26.71 -0.19 -4.23
C GLU A 28 -25.55 -0.40 -3.25
N THR A 29 -24.85 0.66 -2.88
CA THR A 29 -23.79 0.64 -1.87
C THR A 29 -24.36 1.12 -0.54
N LEU A 30 -24.24 0.28 0.49
CA LEU A 30 -24.59 0.66 1.86
C LEU A 30 -23.39 1.35 2.53
N ILE A 31 -23.50 2.65 2.73
CA ILE A 31 -22.56 3.48 3.47
C ILE A 31 -23.00 3.50 4.93
N THR A 32 -22.11 3.23 5.88
CA THR A 32 -22.37 3.48 7.32
C THR A 32 -21.44 4.59 7.77
N ASN A 33 -22.02 5.63 8.34
CA ASN A 33 -21.31 6.78 8.87
C ASN A 33 -20.75 6.47 10.27
N PRO A 34 -19.80 7.29 10.76
CA PRO A 34 -19.25 7.15 12.11
C PRO A 34 -20.30 7.23 13.22
N ASP A 35 -21.38 7.97 13.00
CA ASP A 35 -22.51 8.10 13.93
C ASP A 35 -23.48 6.90 13.92
N GLY A 36 -23.22 5.88 13.08
CA GLY A 36 -24.09 4.72 12.91
C GLY A 36 -25.25 4.93 11.95
N SER A 37 -25.42 6.13 11.39
CA SER A 37 -26.39 6.36 10.33
C SER A 37 -25.95 5.64 9.05
N ARG A 38 -26.92 5.09 8.32
CA ARG A 38 -26.67 4.34 7.09
C ARG A 38 -27.36 4.98 5.90
N ILE A 39 -26.63 5.10 4.80
CA ILE A 39 -27.11 5.66 3.54
C ILE A 39 -26.91 4.61 2.46
N ILE A 40 -27.94 4.39 1.66
CA ILE A 40 -27.86 3.60 0.44
C ILE A 40 -27.59 4.57 -0.71
N GLU A 41 -26.45 4.42 -1.37
CA GLU A 41 -26.09 5.13 -2.59
C GLU A 41 -26.29 4.23 -3.80
N GLY A 42 -26.90 4.74 -4.86
CA GLY A 42 -27.10 4.01 -6.11
C GLY A 42 -27.19 4.95 -7.30
N LYS A 43 -27.35 4.38 -8.50
CA LYS A 43 -27.65 5.13 -9.72
C LYS A 43 -29.02 4.73 -10.26
N ASP A 44 -29.80 5.73 -10.69
CA ASP A 44 -31.10 5.50 -11.33
C ASP A 44 -30.96 5.05 -12.79
N GLU A 45 -32.07 4.91 -13.51
CA GLU A 45 -32.08 4.43 -14.91
C GLU A 45 -31.42 5.42 -15.89
N GLU A 46 -31.33 6.69 -15.49
CA GLU A 46 -30.70 7.78 -16.25
C GLU A 46 -29.22 7.94 -15.88
N GLY A 47 -28.73 7.17 -14.90
CA GLY A 47 -27.36 7.20 -14.42
C GLY A 47 -27.08 8.28 -13.37
N ASN A 48 -28.11 8.98 -12.89
CA ASN A 48 -27.99 9.97 -11.83
C ASN A 48 -27.79 9.28 -10.48
N LEU A 49 -26.90 9.85 -9.66
CA LEU A 49 -26.67 9.37 -8.30
C LEU A 49 -27.85 9.72 -7.41
N TYR A 50 -28.35 8.75 -6.66
CA TYR A 50 -29.29 8.97 -5.57
C TYR A 50 -28.74 8.45 -4.25
N ARG A 51 -29.21 9.06 -3.15
CA ARG A 51 -28.89 8.66 -1.78
C ARG A 51 -30.17 8.58 -0.97
N ARG A 52 -30.40 7.45 -0.29
CA ARG A 52 -31.56 7.25 0.58
C ARG A 52 -31.15 6.70 1.96
N PRO A 53 -31.79 7.12 3.05
CA PRO A 53 -31.53 6.54 4.37
C PRO A 53 -31.84 5.02 4.38
N SER A 54 -30.99 4.23 5.03
CA SER A 54 -31.29 2.82 5.34
C SER A 54 -32.13 2.75 6.62
N THR A 55 -33.15 1.90 6.62
CA THR A 55 -33.99 1.64 7.81
C THR A 55 -33.31 0.73 8.85
N SER A 56 -32.13 0.20 8.55
CA SER A 56 -31.35 -0.62 9.47
C SER A 56 -30.36 0.25 10.26
N SER A 57 -30.61 0.45 11.55
CA SER A 57 -29.61 1.01 12.47
C SER A 57 -28.73 -0.12 13.00
N GLN A 58 -27.42 0.00 12.83
CA GLN A 58 -26.42 -0.85 13.49
C GLN A 58 -25.39 0.08 14.14
N HIS A 59 -24.57 -0.42 15.08
CA HIS A 59 -23.46 0.34 15.65
C HIS A 59 -22.61 0.96 14.51
N GLY A 60 -22.25 2.24 14.64
CA GLY A 60 -21.38 2.92 13.69
C GLY A 60 -20.02 2.25 13.55
N PHE A 61 -19.31 2.57 12.47
CA PHE A 61 -17.90 2.19 12.39
C PHE A 61 -17.12 3.05 13.38
N VAL A 62 -16.42 2.41 14.32
CA VAL A 62 -15.45 3.10 15.16
C VAL A 62 -14.33 3.54 14.22
N VAL A 63 -14.26 4.85 13.95
CA VAL A 63 -13.10 5.43 13.29
C VAL A 63 -11.99 5.41 14.33
N ASP A 64 -10.98 4.59 14.10
CA ASP A 64 -9.77 4.58 14.91
C ASP A 64 -8.98 5.84 14.58
N TRP A 65 -9.01 6.81 15.49
CA TRP A 65 -8.25 8.06 15.40
C TRP A 65 -6.86 7.91 16.03
N SER A 66 -6.45 6.71 16.44
CA SER A 66 -5.12 6.52 17.01
C SER A 66 -4.05 6.66 15.93
N GLU A 67 -3.05 7.48 16.22
CA GLU A 67 -1.87 7.63 15.37
C GLU A 67 -1.11 6.30 15.32
N ASP A 68 -0.68 5.90 14.12
CA ASP A 68 0.14 4.72 13.92
C ASP A 68 1.62 5.08 13.97
N LEU A 69 2.14 5.27 15.18
CA LEU A 69 3.56 5.53 15.44
C LEU A 69 4.40 4.25 15.49
N GLN A 70 3.87 3.09 15.04
CA GLN A 70 4.65 1.84 15.04
C GLN A 70 5.72 1.86 13.96
N VAL A 71 6.97 1.91 14.39
CA VAL A 71 8.15 1.78 13.54
C VAL A 71 8.56 0.32 13.37
N ALA A 72 8.76 -0.10 12.13
CA ALA A 72 9.38 -1.38 11.81
C ALA A 72 10.90 -1.21 11.68
N GLU A 73 11.67 -1.75 12.62
CA GLU A 73 13.13 -1.82 12.50
C GLU A 73 13.51 -2.98 11.57
N VAL A 74 13.81 -2.64 10.32
CA VAL A 74 14.11 -3.61 9.27
C VAL A 74 15.52 -4.14 9.46
N LYS A 75 16.50 -3.23 9.56
CA LYS A 75 17.90 -3.52 9.87
C LYS A 75 18.56 -2.26 10.41
N ASP A 76 19.84 -2.36 10.79
CA ASP A 76 20.59 -1.20 11.26
C ASP A 76 20.56 -0.07 10.22
N GLY A 77 20.12 1.12 10.67
CA GLY A 77 19.92 2.30 9.84
C GLY A 77 18.72 2.28 8.88
N LEU A 78 17.91 1.22 8.80
CA LEU A 78 16.72 1.17 7.92
C LEU A 78 15.46 0.85 8.71
N ILE A 79 14.53 1.81 8.71
CA ILE A 79 13.24 1.69 9.37
C ILE A 79 12.09 1.98 8.40
N MET A 80 10.89 1.49 8.73
CA MET A 80 9.68 1.69 7.93
C MET A 80 8.49 2.09 8.80
N GLY A 81 7.64 2.99 8.31
CA GLY A 81 6.46 3.47 9.05
C GLY A 81 5.34 4.02 8.18
N SER A 82 4.32 4.55 8.85
CA SER A 82 3.22 5.34 8.28
C SER A 82 3.65 6.80 8.09
N GLN A 83 2.75 7.64 7.56
CA GLN A 83 2.96 9.08 7.54
C GLN A 83 3.00 9.68 8.96
N ASP A 84 2.31 9.07 9.93
CA ASP A 84 2.25 9.57 11.30
C ASP A 84 3.65 9.52 11.93
N VAL A 85 4.40 8.43 11.69
CA VAL A 85 5.83 8.32 12.05
C VAL A 85 6.67 9.42 11.36
N ALA A 86 6.38 9.71 10.09
CA ALA A 86 7.13 10.72 9.33
C ALA A 86 6.79 12.17 9.74
N HIS A 87 5.65 12.37 10.42
CA HIS A 87 5.18 13.65 10.93
C HIS A 87 5.44 13.84 12.42
N ASP A 88 5.93 12.82 13.13
CA ASP A 88 6.32 12.91 14.52
C ASP A 88 7.84 13.12 14.69
N LEU A 89 8.23 14.36 14.99
CA LEU A 89 9.63 14.76 15.12
C LEU A 89 10.36 14.00 16.25
N ASP A 90 9.66 13.69 17.34
CA ASP A 90 10.25 13.01 18.49
C ASP A 90 10.60 11.55 18.15
N THR A 91 9.71 10.84 17.46
CA THR A 91 9.99 9.50 16.91
C THR A 91 11.16 9.54 15.93
N LEU A 92 11.18 10.50 15.00
CA LEU A 92 12.29 10.64 14.04
C LEU A 92 13.63 10.85 14.75
N LYS A 93 13.68 11.71 15.77
CA LYS A 93 14.89 11.95 16.57
C LYS A 93 15.28 10.74 17.41
N HIS A 94 14.30 10.05 17.99
CA HIS A 94 14.52 8.85 18.80
C HIS A 94 15.24 7.76 18.01
N HIS A 95 14.80 7.52 16.77
CA HIS A 95 15.44 6.58 15.83
C HIS A 95 16.64 7.16 15.08
N ARG A 96 17.06 8.39 15.41
CA ARG A 96 18.20 9.11 14.79
C ARG A 96 18.08 9.18 13.27
N VAL A 97 16.87 9.37 12.76
CA VAL A 97 16.60 9.48 11.33
C VAL A 97 17.42 10.64 10.76
N THR A 98 17.98 10.41 9.58
CA THR A 98 18.76 11.40 8.80
C THR A 98 18.18 11.60 7.41
N HIS A 99 17.56 10.55 6.87
CA HIS A 99 17.00 10.50 5.54
C HIS A 99 15.57 9.99 5.59
N ILE A 100 14.69 10.57 4.77
CA ILE A 100 13.29 10.14 4.68
C ILE A 100 12.94 9.89 3.21
N LEU A 101 12.60 8.64 2.92
CA LEU A 101 12.04 8.23 1.64
C LEU A 101 10.51 8.24 1.74
N ASN A 102 9.92 9.33 1.25
CA ASN A 102 8.47 9.49 1.16
C ASN A 102 7.97 8.85 -0.14
N VAL A 103 7.31 7.69 -0.03
CA VAL A 103 6.64 7.04 -1.16
C VAL A 103 5.12 7.13 -1.11
N ALA A 104 4.60 8.08 -0.33
CA ALA A 104 3.19 8.37 -0.23
C ALA A 104 2.73 9.24 -1.41
N SER A 105 1.41 9.32 -1.58
CA SER A 105 0.78 10.23 -2.54
C SER A 105 0.01 11.29 -1.77
N GLY A 106 0.22 12.55 -2.13
CA GLY A 106 -0.41 13.70 -1.48
C GLY A 106 0.03 13.95 -0.02
N VAL A 107 1.17 13.41 0.42
CA VAL A 107 1.72 13.67 1.76
C VAL A 107 2.93 14.58 1.66
N GLU A 108 2.89 15.68 2.39
CA GLU A 108 3.97 16.66 2.44
C GLU A 108 5.12 16.23 3.36
N ASN A 109 6.33 16.70 3.04
CA ASN A 109 7.51 16.54 3.86
C ASN A 109 7.51 17.64 4.93
N LEU A 110 7.25 17.29 6.20
CA LEU A 110 7.00 18.28 7.26
C LEU A 110 8.27 18.96 7.79
N PHE A 111 9.44 18.32 7.66
CA PHE A 111 10.69 18.78 8.26
C PHE A 111 11.84 18.91 7.24
N PRO A 112 11.65 19.61 6.10
CA PRO A 112 12.62 19.62 4.98
C PRO A 112 13.97 20.23 5.36
N ASP A 113 14.03 21.07 6.38
CA ASP A 113 15.27 21.69 6.87
C ASP A 113 16.08 20.80 7.82
N LEU A 114 15.50 19.68 8.29
CA LEU A 114 16.10 18.80 9.30
C LEU A 114 16.56 17.45 8.75
N PHE A 115 15.93 16.96 7.68
CA PHE A 115 16.23 15.65 7.10
C PHE A 115 16.43 15.75 5.60
N ILE A 116 17.18 14.80 5.04
CA ILE A 116 17.35 14.67 3.60
C ILE A 116 16.17 13.87 3.05
N TYR A 117 15.35 14.49 2.21
CA TYR A 117 14.18 13.84 1.62
C TYR A 117 14.45 13.32 0.21
N LYS A 118 13.82 12.19 -0.10
CA LYS A 118 13.47 11.80 -1.47
C LYS A 118 11.99 11.48 -1.51
N THR A 119 11.28 12.07 -2.46
CA THR A 119 9.85 11.81 -2.67
C THR A 119 9.64 11.08 -3.98
N LEU A 120 8.89 9.98 -3.92
CA LEU A 120 8.40 9.23 -5.07
C LEU A 120 6.86 9.16 -4.93
N ASP A 121 6.13 9.87 -5.79
CA ASP A 121 4.66 9.92 -5.69
C ASP A 121 4.02 8.63 -6.21
N LEU A 122 3.97 7.60 -5.35
CA LEU A 122 3.46 6.28 -5.70
C LEU A 122 1.97 6.16 -5.36
N ARG A 123 1.17 5.73 -6.34
CA ARG A 123 -0.24 5.38 -6.13
C ARG A 123 -0.35 3.94 -5.65
N ASP A 124 -1.20 3.68 -4.66
CA ASP A 124 -1.43 2.34 -4.13
C ASP A 124 -2.45 1.55 -4.97
N LEU A 125 -2.12 1.37 -6.24
CA LEU A 125 -2.95 0.69 -7.21
C LEU A 125 -2.19 -0.52 -7.77
N PRO A 126 -2.83 -1.70 -7.92
CA PRO A 126 -2.19 -2.87 -8.51
C PRO A 126 -1.53 -2.63 -9.88
N GLU A 127 -2.11 -1.74 -10.68
CA GLU A 127 -1.63 -1.35 -12.00
C GLU A 127 -0.50 -0.30 -11.99
N TYR A 128 -0.19 0.32 -10.84
CA TYR A 128 0.86 1.32 -10.77
C TYR A 128 2.24 0.64 -11.00
N PRO A 129 3.10 1.16 -11.89
CA PRO A 129 4.33 0.50 -12.31
C PRO A 129 5.51 0.67 -11.32
N ILE A 130 5.31 0.27 -10.06
CA ILE A 130 6.28 0.44 -8.96
C ILE A 130 7.65 -0.19 -9.24
N LEU A 131 7.73 -1.19 -10.12
CA LEU A 131 9.00 -1.81 -10.51
C LEU A 131 10.02 -0.78 -11.03
N GLN A 132 9.55 0.26 -11.72
CA GLN A 132 10.41 1.32 -12.27
C GLN A 132 11.02 2.21 -11.18
N ASP A 133 10.39 2.26 -10.01
CA ASP A 133 10.80 3.08 -8.88
C ASP A 133 11.80 2.38 -7.94
N PHE A 134 11.86 1.03 -7.99
CA PHE A 134 12.70 0.24 -7.09
C PHE A 134 14.17 0.66 -7.13
N GLN A 135 14.77 0.82 -8.31
CA GLN A 135 16.18 1.18 -8.40
C GLN A 135 16.46 2.55 -7.77
N ASN A 136 15.58 3.53 -8.01
CA ASN A 136 15.73 4.88 -7.45
C ASN A 136 15.58 4.89 -5.92
N ALA A 137 14.62 4.11 -5.39
CA ALA A 137 14.41 3.96 -3.96
C ALA A 137 15.59 3.24 -3.28
N ILE A 138 16.04 2.12 -3.86
CA ILE A 138 17.15 1.32 -3.34
C ILE A 138 18.44 2.13 -3.31
N THR A 139 18.75 2.87 -4.38
CA THR A 139 19.95 3.73 -4.43
C THR A 139 19.94 4.77 -3.30
N PHE A 140 18.81 5.43 -3.06
CA PHE A 140 18.71 6.40 -1.97
C PHE A 140 18.92 5.77 -0.59
N ILE A 141 18.32 4.59 -0.35
CA ILE A 141 18.49 3.85 0.90
C ILE A 141 19.97 3.46 1.06
N ASP A 142 20.58 2.87 0.03
CA ASP A 142 21.94 2.36 0.06
C ASP A 142 22.99 3.46 0.25
N GLU A 143 22.82 4.61 -0.40
CA GLU A 143 23.70 5.78 -0.23
C GLU A 143 23.65 6.33 1.20
N ALA A 144 22.45 6.47 1.76
CA ALA A 144 22.26 6.95 3.13
C ALA A 144 22.87 5.98 4.16
N LEU A 145 22.64 4.67 4.00
CA LEU A 145 23.20 3.65 4.88
C LEU A 145 24.74 3.60 4.83
N LYS A 146 25.34 3.75 3.63
CA LYS A 146 26.81 3.84 3.47
C LYS A 146 27.41 5.06 4.16
N ALA A 147 26.64 6.13 4.31
CA ALA A 147 27.02 7.32 5.06
C ALA A 147 26.78 7.20 6.58
N ASN A 148 26.49 6.00 7.09
CA ASN A 148 26.07 5.73 8.48
C ASN A 148 24.81 6.51 8.89
N GLY A 149 23.94 6.82 7.92
CA GLY A 149 22.65 7.43 8.17
C GLY A 149 21.58 6.42 8.56
N CYS A 150 20.51 6.92 9.16
CA CYS A 150 19.26 6.19 9.34
C CYS A 150 18.18 6.70 8.36
N VAL A 151 17.52 5.77 7.66
CA VAL A 151 16.51 6.01 6.63
C VAL A 151 15.14 5.55 7.12
N LEU A 152 14.17 6.46 7.14
CA LEU A 152 12.75 6.11 7.23
C LEU A 152 12.16 5.95 5.84
N VAL A 153 11.59 4.79 5.52
CA VAL A 153 10.74 4.59 4.35
C VAL A 153 9.28 4.61 4.78
N HIS A 154 8.49 5.56 4.27
CA HIS A 154 7.08 5.66 4.63
C HIS A 154 6.16 5.85 3.42
N CYS A 155 4.90 5.48 3.59
CA CYS A 155 3.81 5.88 2.70
C CYS A 155 2.71 6.54 3.54
N ASN A 156 1.44 6.50 3.14
CA ASN A 156 0.35 6.98 4.00
C ASN A 156 0.17 6.08 5.23
N ALA A 157 -0.12 4.79 5.03
CA ALA A 157 -0.48 3.86 6.11
C ALA A 157 0.66 2.92 6.57
N GLY A 158 1.81 2.93 5.90
CA GLY A 158 2.88 1.97 6.21
C GLY A 158 2.51 0.51 5.96
N ILE A 159 1.58 0.23 5.02
CA ILE A 159 1.03 -1.11 4.75
C ILE A 159 1.53 -1.68 3.41
N SER A 160 1.39 -0.93 2.32
CA SER A 160 1.56 -1.46 0.95
C SER A 160 2.79 -0.90 0.22
N ARG A 161 2.77 0.39 -0.18
CA ARG A 161 3.85 1.02 -0.96
C ARG A 161 5.22 0.97 -0.29
N SER A 162 5.33 1.47 0.95
CA SER A 162 6.60 1.45 1.70
C SER A 162 7.07 0.01 1.95
N ALA A 163 6.16 -0.90 2.26
CA ALA A 163 6.47 -2.31 2.42
C ALA A 163 7.03 -2.92 1.12
N ALA A 164 6.43 -2.63 -0.03
CA ALA A 164 6.93 -3.09 -1.32
C ALA A 164 8.34 -2.55 -1.62
N ILE A 165 8.61 -1.28 -1.35
CA ILE A 165 9.95 -0.70 -1.49
C ILE A 165 10.98 -1.39 -0.60
N VAL A 166 10.65 -1.59 0.69
CA VAL A 166 11.55 -2.25 1.64
C VAL A 166 11.78 -3.71 1.26
N MET A 167 10.75 -4.42 0.81
CA MET A 167 10.90 -5.78 0.29
C MET A 167 11.80 -5.82 -0.94
N ALA A 168 11.65 -4.88 -1.88
CA ALA A 168 12.54 -4.79 -3.05
C ALA A 168 14.00 -4.55 -2.63
N TYR A 169 14.23 -3.72 -1.62
CA TYR A 169 15.55 -3.51 -1.04
C TYR A 169 16.13 -4.82 -0.49
N LEU A 170 15.39 -5.52 0.38
CA LEU A 170 15.81 -6.80 0.97
C LEU A 170 16.11 -7.87 -0.09
N ILE A 171 15.24 -7.99 -1.10
CA ILE A 171 15.47 -8.88 -2.24
C ILE A 171 16.81 -8.55 -2.91
N LYS A 172 17.04 -7.28 -3.24
CA LYS A 172 18.23 -6.85 -3.98
C LYS A 172 19.52 -6.99 -3.18
N THR A 173 19.51 -6.64 -1.90
CA THR A 173 20.73 -6.53 -1.09
C THR A 173 21.04 -7.77 -0.27
N GLU A 174 20.02 -8.55 0.08
CA GLU A 174 20.17 -9.72 0.95
C GLU A 174 19.88 -11.04 0.24
N GLY A 175 19.46 -10.99 -1.04
CA GLY A 175 19.19 -12.20 -1.82
C GLY A 175 17.95 -12.97 -1.36
N MET A 176 17.07 -12.33 -0.60
CA MET A 176 15.83 -12.94 -0.14
C MET A 176 14.90 -13.21 -1.33
N THR A 177 14.22 -14.34 -1.29
CA THR A 177 13.01 -14.57 -2.09
C THR A 177 11.90 -13.60 -1.68
N VAL A 178 10.91 -13.38 -2.54
CA VAL A 178 9.76 -12.52 -2.24
C VAL A 178 9.04 -12.98 -0.95
N ASN A 179 8.90 -14.29 -0.75
CA ASN A 179 8.25 -14.86 0.43
C ASN A 179 9.07 -14.67 1.71
N GLU A 180 10.40 -14.79 1.63
CA GLU A 180 11.29 -14.51 2.77
C GLU A 180 11.25 -13.04 3.14
N ALA A 181 11.37 -12.13 2.18
CA ALA A 181 11.28 -10.69 2.41
C ALA A 181 9.92 -10.30 3.02
N PHE A 182 8.83 -10.87 2.52
CA PHE A 182 7.48 -10.65 3.08
C PHE A 182 7.39 -11.14 4.51
N SER A 183 7.80 -12.39 4.77
CA SER A 183 7.69 -13.00 6.11
C SER A 183 8.57 -12.26 7.13
N PHE A 184 9.78 -11.88 6.72
CA PHE A 184 10.70 -11.09 7.51
C PHE A 184 10.08 -9.74 7.87
N LEU A 185 9.64 -8.95 6.89
CA LEU A 185 9.11 -7.63 7.14
C LEU A 185 7.79 -7.69 7.94
N ARG A 186 6.97 -8.72 7.73
CA ARG A 186 5.75 -8.96 8.52
C ARG A 186 6.03 -9.30 9.98
N SER A 187 7.16 -9.95 10.27
CA SER A 187 7.59 -10.18 11.65
C SER A 187 7.96 -8.88 12.38
N LYS A 188 8.39 -7.85 11.63
CA LYS A 188 8.70 -6.51 12.16
C LYS A 188 7.47 -5.61 12.25
N ARG A 189 6.56 -5.71 11.29
CA ARG A 189 5.30 -4.96 11.23
C ARG A 189 4.17 -5.85 10.72
N PRO A 190 3.35 -6.43 11.61
CA PRO A 190 2.31 -7.40 11.24
C PRO A 190 1.26 -6.88 10.25
N ALA A 191 1.07 -5.56 10.20
CA ALA A 191 0.11 -4.88 9.34
C ALA A 191 0.50 -4.82 7.87
N ILE A 192 1.74 -5.16 7.48
CA ILE A 192 2.12 -5.07 6.06
C ILE A 192 1.24 -5.94 5.19
N CYS A 193 0.86 -5.38 4.04
CA CYS A 193 0.08 -6.05 3.03
C CYS A 193 0.24 -5.28 1.70
N PRO A 194 1.38 -5.45 0.99
CA PRO A 194 1.51 -4.94 -0.36
C PRO A 194 0.35 -5.41 -1.22
N ASN A 195 -0.18 -4.52 -2.06
CA ASN A 195 -1.26 -4.90 -2.95
C ASN A 195 -0.81 -6.03 -3.92
N PRO A 196 -1.73 -6.83 -4.46
CA PRO A 196 -1.38 -7.99 -5.30
C PRO A 196 -0.54 -7.64 -6.54
N GLY A 197 -0.76 -6.46 -7.14
CA GLY A 197 0.01 -6.02 -8.29
C GLY A 197 1.47 -5.71 -7.94
N PHE A 198 1.72 -5.15 -6.75
CA PHE A 198 3.08 -4.96 -6.24
C PHE A 198 3.76 -6.29 -5.94
N MET A 199 3.03 -7.28 -5.40
CA MET A 199 3.59 -8.62 -5.19
C MET A 199 4.03 -9.28 -6.49
N ILE A 200 3.25 -9.15 -7.57
CA ILE A 200 3.64 -9.62 -8.92
C ILE A 200 4.90 -8.88 -9.41
N GLN A 201 4.95 -7.56 -9.24
CA GLN A 201 6.10 -6.77 -9.66
C GLN A 201 7.37 -7.07 -8.84
N LEU A 202 7.25 -7.40 -7.55
CA LEU A 202 8.34 -7.89 -6.72
C LEU A 202 8.86 -9.25 -7.20
N GLN A 203 7.96 -10.16 -7.62
CA GLN A 203 8.36 -11.42 -8.23
C GLN A 203 9.13 -11.21 -9.54
N ASN A 204 8.61 -10.35 -10.42
CA ASN A 204 9.31 -9.99 -11.66
C ASN A 204 10.70 -9.37 -11.40
N PHE A 205 10.80 -8.55 -10.34
CA PHE A 205 12.07 -7.97 -9.92
C PHE A 205 13.06 -9.04 -9.42
N TYR A 206 12.61 -9.97 -8.56
CA TYR A 206 13.41 -11.11 -8.12
C TYR A 206 13.88 -11.97 -9.30
N ASP A 207 12.97 -12.34 -10.21
CA ASP A 207 13.29 -13.15 -11.37
C ASP A 207 14.31 -12.44 -12.28
N THR A 208 14.17 -11.13 -12.49
CA THR A 208 15.13 -10.35 -13.29
C THR A 208 16.54 -10.35 -12.68
N LEU A 209 16.64 -10.33 -11.35
CA LEU A 209 17.92 -10.34 -10.63
C LEU A 209 18.58 -11.72 -10.61
N TYR A 210 17.79 -12.79 -10.47
CA TYR A 210 18.30 -14.13 -10.14
C TYR A 210 18.08 -15.20 -11.23
N ALA A 211 17.26 -14.96 -12.25
CA ALA A 211 17.02 -15.92 -13.35
C ALA A 211 18.17 -16.02 -14.37
N LYS A 212 19.33 -15.38 -14.12
CA LYS A 212 20.54 -15.50 -14.95
C LYS A 212 21.62 -16.44 -14.38
N ILE A 213 21.29 -17.25 -13.36
CA ILE A 213 22.25 -18.16 -12.70
C ILE A 213 21.75 -19.61 -12.69
N SER A 214 21.07 -20.05 -13.75
CA SER A 214 20.65 -21.44 -13.94
C SER A 214 20.87 -21.88 -15.38
#